data_AF-A0A087UKI9-F1
#
_entry.id   AF-A0A087UKI9-F1
#
_cell.length_a   1.000
_cell.length_b   1.000
_cell.length_c   1.000
_cell.angle_alpha   90.00
_cell.angle_beta   90.00
_cell.angle_gamma   90.00
#
_symmetry.space_group_name_H-M   'P 1'
#
loop_
_entity.id
_entity.type
_entity.pdbx_description
1 polymer ?
#
loop_
_entity_poly.entity_id
_entity_poly.type
_entity_poly.pdbx_seq_one_letter_code
_entity_poly.pdbx_strand_id
1 'polypeptide(L)'
;MAYFFLCDRTNFFMKENKYFTYTTFFLPLGYLFALGLFFTEESQFTQILHRDQTNEWKGWMQLVILIYHMTGASRILPIYMHVRVLVTSYLFLSGYGHFTYFYQYGDFGFFRLWQVIFRLNFLVVVLCLCMNRPYQFYYFVPLVSFWFIVMFLTLKSVPQVTAPLAEG
;
A
#
# COMPACT_ATOMS: atom_id res chain seq x y z
N MET A 1 5.80 -3.94 18.12
CA MET A 1 5.22 -2.75 18.77
C MET A 1 6.04 -2.25 19.94
N ALA A 2 6.59 -3.11 20.81
CA ALA A 2 7.45 -2.70 21.91
C ALA A 2 8.59 -1.76 21.47
N TYR A 3 9.26 -2.06 20.34
CA TYR A 3 10.29 -1.19 19.77
C TYR A 3 9.78 0.23 19.47
N PHE A 4 8.68 0.38 18.71
CA PHE A 4 8.11 1.69 18.39
C PHE A 4 7.68 2.45 19.64
N PHE A 5 7.08 1.75 20.61
CA PHE A 5 6.69 2.36 21.88
C PHE A 5 7.90 2.89 22.64
N LEU A 6 8.98 2.10 22.71
CA LEU A 6 10.22 2.49 23.39
C LEU A 6 10.90 3.67 22.69
N CYS A 7 11.06 3.64 21.36
CA CYS A 7 11.67 4.72 20.60
C CYS A 7 10.87 6.05 20.65
N ASP A 8 9.55 6.01 20.76
CA ASP A 8 8.71 7.22 20.79
C ASP A 8 8.56 7.79 22.20
N ARG A 9 8.26 6.93 23.20
CA ARG A 9 7.91 7.32 24.57
C ARG A 9 9.09 7.41 25.53
N THR A 10 10.23 6.80 25.21
CA THR A 10 11.44 6.92 26.02
C THR A 10 12.49 7.74 25.29
N ASN A 11 13.37 8.41 26.04
CA ASN A 11 14.54 9.10 25.48
C ASN A 11 15.73 8.15 25.29
N PHE A 12 15.48 6.83 25.24
CA PHE A 12 16.54 5.84 25.07
C PHE A 12 17.31 6.04 23.76
N PHE A 13 16.62 6.53 22.72
CA PHE A 13 17.22 6.93 21.45
C PHE A 13 17.12 8.45 21.26
N MET A 14 18.19 9.07 20.78
CA MET A 14 18.15 10.48 20.41
C MET A 14 17.24 10.69 19.19
N LYS A 15 16.44 11.75 19.23
CA LYS A 15 15.54 12.14 18.15
C LYS A 15 16.33 12.97 17.15
N GLU A 16 16.62 12.41 15.98
CA GLU A 16 17.24 13.17 14.90
C GLU A 16 16.23 14.06 14.16
N ASN A 17 16.70 15.26 13.79
CA ASN A 17 15.96 16.14 12.90
C ASN A 17 16.19 15.72 11.45
N LYS A 18 15.11 15.64 10.66
CA LYS A 18 15.20 15.30 9.24
C LYS A 18 15.74 16.48 8.44
N TYR A 19 16.95 16.32 7.89
CA TYR A 19 17.54 17.26 6.94
C TYR A 19 17.43 16.68 5.53
N PHE A 20 16.69 17.36 4.67
CA PHE A 20 16.58 16.96 3.27
C PHE A 20 17.85 17.37 2.51
N THR A 21 18.40 16.46 1.73
CA THR A 21 19.44 16.75 0.74
C THR A 21 19.18 15.87 -0.49
N TYR A 22 19.41 16.37 -1.69
CA TYR A 22 19.17 15.60 -2.91
C TYR A 22 19.95 14.29 -2.93
N THR A 23 21.20 14.30 -2.46
CA THR A 23 22.05 13.11 -2.36
C THR A 23 21.46 12.05 -1.42
N THR A 24 20.94 12.45 -0.25
CA THR A 24 20.37 11.50 0.72
C THR A 24 19.05 10.91 0.25
N PHE A 25 18.36 11.56 -0.69
CA PHE A 25 17.15 11.04 -1.33
C PHE A 25 17.45 10.13 -2.53
N PHE A 26 18.30 10.58 -3.46
CA PHE A 26 18.54 9.86 -4.71
C PHE A 26 19.53 8.71 -4.57
N LEU A 27 20.47 8.76 -3.63
CA LEU A 27 21.44 7.66 -3.45
C LEU A 27 20.76 6.36 -3.01
N PRO A 28 19.91 6.33 -1.96
CA PRO A 28 19.19 5.11 -1.60
C PRO A 28 18.24 4.64 -2.71
N LEU A 29 17.60 5.58 -3.42
CA LEU A 29 16.71 5.27 -4.53
C LEU A 29 17.46 4.57 -5.68
N GLY A 30 18.60 5.14 -6.10
CA GLY A 30 19.45 4.58 -7.16
C GLY A 30 20.06 3.25 -6.76
N TYR A 31 20.50 3.11 -5.51
CA TYR A 31 21.02 1.84 -4.97
C TYR A 31 19.97 0.73 -5.03
N LEU A 32 18.77 1.00 -4.52
CA LEU A 32 17.69 0.03 -4.51
C LEU A 32 17.25 -0.31 -5.94
N PHE A 33 17.14 0.70 -6.83
CA PHE A 33 16.87 0.49 -8.25
C PHE A 33 17.88 -0.43 -8.92
N ALA A 34 19.18 -0.20 -8.68
CA ALA A 34 20.24 -1.07 -9.21
C ALA A 34 20.10 -2.50 -8.69
N LEU A 35 19.87 -2.70 -7.39
CA LEU A 35 19.60 -4.04 -6.84
C LEU A 35 18.40 -4.70 -7.52
N GLY A 36 17.31 -3.96 -7.72
CA GLY A 36 16.13 -4.46 -8.43
C GLY A 36 16.43 -5.01 -9.82
N LEU A 37 17.28 -4.32 -10.60
CA LEU A 37 17.70 -4.77 -11.93
C LEU A 37 18.54 -6.04 -11.88
N PHE A 38 19.41 -6.20 -10.87
CA PHE A 38 20.24 -7.40 -10.73
C PHE A 38 19.49 -8.62 -10.19
N PHE A 39 18.44 -8.41 -9.38
CA PHE A 39 17.65 -9.46 -8.74
C PHE A 39 16.26 -9.63 -9.39
N THR A 40 16.16 -9.46 -10.70
CA THR A 40 14.91 -9.71 -11.45
C THR A 40 14.78 -11.20 -11.78
N GLU A 41 13.60 -11.76 -11.53
CA GLU A 41 13.23 -13.14 -11.93
C GLU A 41 12.28 -13.10 -13.13
N GLU A 42 12.32 -14.15 -13.97
CA GLU A 42 11.39 -14.27 -15.09
C GLU A 42 9.98 -14.64 -14.60
N SER A 43 8.99 -13.82 -14.95
CA SER A 43 7.58 -14.13 -14.66
C SER A 43 7.07 -15.26 -15.55
N GLN A 44 6.34 -16.20 -14.95
CA GLN A 44 5.71 -17.33 -15.64
C GLN A 44 4.38 -16.94 -16.33
N PHE A 45 3.92 -15.69 -16.16
CA PHE A 45 2.63 -15.23 -16.68
C PHE A 45 2.80 -14.20 -17.81
N THR A 46 2.11 -14.42 -18.92
CA THR A 46 2.11 -13.53 -20.10
C THR A 46 0.99 -12.50 -20.10
N GLN A 47 0.08 -12.57 -19.13
CA GLN A 47 -1.04 -11.63 -19.02
C GLN A 47 -0.55 -10.25 -18.57
N ILE A 48 -1.12 -9.21 -19.21
CA ILE A 48 -0.89 -7.81 -18.82
C ILE A 48 -1.40 -7.62 -17.39
N LEU A 49 -0.58 -6.99 -16.53
CA LEU A 49 -0.91 -6.70 -15.14
C LEU A 49 -1.19 -7.95 -14.28
N HIS A 50 -0.43 -9.01 -14.54
CA HIS A 50 -0.44 -10.21 -13.71
C HIS A 50 0.04 -9.92 -12.28
N ARG A 51 -0.28 -10.85 -11.37
CA ARG A 51 -0.07 -10.69 -9.93
C ARG A 51 1.37 -10.32 -9.56
N ASP A 52 2.37 -10.94 -10.18
CA ASP A 52 3.78 -10.72 -9.82
C ASP A 52 4.24 -9.31 -10.19
N GLN A 53 3.97 -8.85 -11.41
CA GLN A 53 4.19 -7.46 -11.81
C GLN A 53 3.49 -6.46 -10.88
N THR A 54 2.24 -6.73 -10.48
CA THR A 54 1.55 -5.83 -9.54
C THR A 54 2.18 -5.81 -8.15
N ASN A 55 2.71 -6.94 -7.68
CA ASN A 55 3.35 -7.04 -6.38
C ASN A 55 4.70 -6.34 -6.37
N GLU A 56 5.50 -6.49 -7.42
CA GLU A 56 6.74 -5.73 -7.59
C GLU A 56 6.47 -4.23 -7.60
N TRP A 57 5.51 -3.77 -8.40
CA TRP A 57 5.16 -2.35 -8.47
C TRP A 57 4.71 -1.81 -7.10
N LYS A 58 3.88 -2.56 -6.36
CA LYS A 58 3.50 -2.21 -4.97
C LYS A 58 4.71 -2.12 -4.05
N GLY A 59 5.65 -3.06 -4.15
CA GLY A 59 6.91 -3.04 -3.39
C GLY A 59 7.75 -1.80 -3.67
N TRP A 60 7.95 -1.48 -4.96
CA TRP A 60 8.64 -0.26 -5.39
C TRP A 60 8.00 1.00 -4.84
N MET A 61 6.68 1.11 -4.93
CA MET A 61 5.95 2.25 -4.36
C MET A 61 6.18 2.38 -2.86
N GLN A 62 6.12 1.27 -2.09
CA GLN A 62 6.36 1.29 -0.65
C GLN A 62 7.78 1.73 -0.30
N LEU A 63 8.77 1.28 -1.06
CA LEU A 63 10.18 1.65 -0.89
C LEU A 63 10.39 3.14 -1.15
N VAL A 64 9.85 3.68 -2.24
CA VAL A 64 9.93 5.11 -2.55
C VAL A 64 9.24 5.96 -1.48
N ILE A 65 8.05 5.55 -1.03
CA ILE A 65 7.31 6.21 0.05
C ILE A 65 8.11 6.19 1.36
N LEU A 66 8.80 5.09 1.66
CA LEU A 66 9.65 4.97 2.84
C LEU A 66 10.82 5.95 2.79
N ILE A 67 11.58 5.98 1.69
CA ILE A 67 12.70 6.92 1.50
C ILE A 67 12.20 8.36 1.64
N TYR A 68 11.08 8.69 0.99
CA TYR A 68 10.44 9.99 1.07
C TYR A 68 10.14 10.41 2.53
N HIS A 69 9.56 9.52 3.34
CA HIS A 69 9.27 9.81 4.74
C HIS A 69 10.52 9.88 5.61
N MET A 70 11.53 9.03 5.35
CA MET A 70 12.79 9.01 6.10
C MET A 70 13.59 10.29 5.89
N THR A 71 13.75 10.71 4.64
CA THR A 71 14.52 11.90 4.24
C THR A 71 13.81 13.23 4.47
N GLY A 72 12.51 13.22 4.76
CA GLY A 72 11.73 14.45 4.93
C GLY A 72 11.53 15.22 3.61
N ALA A 73 11.49 14.50 2.48
CA ALA A 73 11.34 15.06 1.15
C ALA A 73 9.97 15.73 0.88
N SER A 74 9.06 15.72 1.86
CA SER A 74 7.78 16.43 1.82
C SER A 74 7.89 17.93 1.62
N ARG A 75 9.04 18.52 1.95
CA ARG A 75 9.32 19.95 1.77
C ARG A 75 9.48 20.36 0.30
N ILE A 76 9.79 19.40 -0.59
CA ILE A 76 9.98 19.66 -2.01
C ILE A 76 8.70 19.33 -2.78
N LEU A 77 8.09 20.38 -3.34
CA LEU A 77 6.78 20.28 -3.99
C LEU A 77 6.72 19.26 -5.16
N PRO A 78 7.69 19.24 -6.10
CA PRO A 78 7.69 18.23 -7.16
C PRO A 78 7.71 16.79 -6.66
N ILE A 79 8.57 16.48 -5.68
CA ILE A 79 8.69 15.12 -5.11
C ILE A 79 7.39 14.74 -4.40
N TYR A 80 6.83 15.66 -3.62
CA TYR A 80 5.55 15.45 -2.95
C TYR A 80 4.41 15.13 -3.94
N MET A 81 4.32 15.86 -5.05
CA MET A 81 3.33 15.59 -6.09
C MET A 81 3.50 14.19 -6.70
N HIS A 82 4.74 13.77 -6.99
CA HIS A 82 5.00 12.43 -7.53
C HIS A 82 4.63 11.32 -6.55
N VAL A 83 4.99 11.48 -5.27
CA VAL A 83 4.63 10.51 -4.22
C VAL A 83 3.12 10.40 -4.07
N ARG A 84 2.37 11.50 -4.22
CA ARG A 84 0.89 11.43 -4.24
C ARG A 84 0.35 10.59 -5.39
N VAL A 85 0.92 10.71 -6.59
CA VAL A 85 0.55 9.86 -7.75
C VAL A 85 0.91 8.39 -7.49
N LEU A 86 2.03 8.11 -6.82
CA LEU A 86 2.35 6.74 -6.40
C LEU A 86 1.33 6.19 -5.40
N VAL A 87 0.93 6.97 -4.40
CA VAL A 87 -0.08 6.55 -3.41
C VAL A 87 -1.43 6.26 -4.08
N THR A 88 -1.88 7.09 -5.03
CA THR A 88 -3.13 6.85 -5.75
C THR A 88 -3.04 5.66 -6.70
N SER A 89 -1.91 5.47 -7.39
CA SER A 89 -1.71 4.27 -8.23
C SER A 89 -1.63 2.99 -7.40
N TYR A 90 -1.05 3.03 -6.18
CA TYR A 90 -1.12 1.91 -5.24
C TYR A 90 -2.58 1.59 -4.86
N LEU A 91 -3.37 2.62 -4.52
CA LEU A 91 -4.78 2.44 -4.18
C LEU A 91 -5.54 1.79 -5.34
N PHE A 92 -5.31 2.27 -6.57
CA PHE A 92 -5.88 1.70 -7.78
C PHE A 92 -5.49 0.23 -7.95
N LEU A 93 -4.21 -0.11 -7.81
CA LEU A 93 -3.71 -1.47 -7.98
C LEU A 93 -4.23 -2.44 -6.91
N SER A 94 -4.41 -1.93 -5.68
CA SER A 94 -5.06 -2.68 -4.61
C SER A 94 -6.53 -2.95 -4.93
N GLY A 95 -7.25 -1.96 -5.46
CA GLY A 95 -8.63 -2.11 -5.94
C GLY A 95 -8.69 -3.12 -7.09
N TYR A 96 -7.87 -2.95 -8.12
CA TYR A 96 -7.79 -3.85 -9.26
C TYR A 96 -7.61 -5.32 -8.87
N GLY A 97 -6.68 -5.63 -7.95
CA GLY A 97 -6.48 -7.00 -7.50
C GLY A 97 -7.70 -7.62 -6.82
N HIS A 98 -8.44 -6.83 -6.04
CA HIS A 98 -9.70 -7.30 -5.43
C HIS A 98 -10.83 -7.42 -6.45
N PHE A 99 -10.94 -6.47 -7.38
CA PHE A 99 -11.92 -6.48 -8.46
C PHE A 99 -11.74 -7.71 -9.35
N THR A 100 -10.53 -7.94 -9.88
CA THR A 100 -10.23 -9.06 -10.77
C THR A 100 -10.55 -10.39 -10.09
N TYR A 101 -10.25 -10.53 -8.80
CA TYR A 101 -10.63 -11.71 -8.05
C TYR A 101 -12.15 -11.91 -8.01
N PHE A 102 -12.92 -10.89 -7.63
CA PHE A 102 -14.38 -11.01 -7.54
C PHE A 102 -15.01 -11.24 -8.91
N TYR A 103 -14.46 -10.61 -9.96
CA TYR A 103 -14.91 -10.77 -11.34
C TYR A 103 -14.68 -12.20 -11.86
N GLN A 104 -13.51 -12.80 -11.58
CA GLN A 104 -13.16 -14.15 -12.04
C GLN A 104 -13.82 -15.26 -11.23
N TYR A 105 -13.82 -15.15 -9.89
CA TYR A 105 -14.24 -16.24 -9.01
C TYR A 105 -15.67 -16.10 -8.48
N GLY A 106 -16.26 -14.91 -8.52
CA GLY A 106 -17.63 -14.67 -8.03
C GLY A 106 -17.84 -14.92 -6.53
N ASP A 107 -16.77 -15.10 -5.74
CA ASP A 107 -16.87 -15.37 -4.29
C ASP A 107 -17.10 -14.07 -3.50
N PHE A 108 -18.38 -13.79 -3.21
CA PHE A 108 -18.82 -12.66 -2.38
C PHE A 108 -19.10 -13.05 -0.91
N GLY A 109 -18.41 -14.06 -0.39
CA GLY A 109 -18.56 -14.50 0.99
C GLY A 109 -18.23 -13.39 2.02
N PHE A 110 -19.10 -13.22 3.02
CA PHE A 110 -18.85 -12.28 4.12
C PHE A 110 -17.60 -12.62 4.93
N PHE A 111 -17.26 -13.91 5.06
CA PHE A 111 -16.03 -14.35 5.74
C PHE A 111 -14.78 -13.71 5.14
N ARG A 112 -14.68 -13.72 3.80
CA ARG A 112 -13.57 -13.11 3.06
C ARG A 112 -13.52 -11.60 3.28
N LEU A 113 -14.66 -10.93 3.26
CA LEU A 113 -14.75 -9.49 3.55
C LEU A 113 -14.13 -9.17 4.91
N TRP A 114 -14.54 -9.88 5.95
CA TRP A 114 -14.01 -9.68 7.31
C TRP A 114 -12.53 -10.01 7.40
N GLN A 115 -12.07 -11.08 6.75
CA GLN A 115 -10.66 -11.45 6.71
C GLN A 115 -9.79 -10.36 6.06
N VAL A 116 -10.23 -9.78 4.94
CA VAL A 116 -9.49 -8.69 4.26
C VAL A 116 -9.49 -7.43 5.09
N ILE A 117 -10.64 -7.00 5.63
CA ILE A 117 -10.73 -5.83 6.50
C ILE A 117 -9.85 -6.00 7.74
N PHE A 118 -9.92 -7.15 8.40
CA PHE A 118 -9.07 -7.44 9.55
C PHE A 118 -7.59 -7.36 9.18
N ARG A 119 -7.16 -8.05 8.11
CA ARG A 119 -5.76 -8.05 7.67
C ARG A 119 -5.24 -6.65 7.37
N LEU A 120 -6.05 -5.80 6.73
CA LEU A 120 -5.65 -4.42 6.38
C LEU A 120 -5.53 -3.53 7.63
N ASN A 121 -6.46 -3.66 8.59
CA ASN A 121 -6.60 -2.72 9.69
C ASN A 121 -5.86 -3.15 10.96
N PHE A 122 -5.63 -4.45 11.17
CA PHE A 122 -5.13 -5.00 12.44
C PHE A 122 -3.84 -4.32 12.90
N LEU A 123 -2.84 -4.20 12.02
CA LEU A 123 -1.56 -3.58 12.38
C LEU A 123 -1.72 -2.10 12.77
N VAL A 124 -2.52 -1.35 12.02
CA VAL A 124 -2.70 0.09 12.26
C VAL A 124 -3.52 0.35 13.52
N VAL A 125 -4.56 -0.44 13.78
CA VAL A 125 -5.34 -0.34 15.01
C VAL A 125 -4.45 -0.57 16.22
N VAL A 126 -3.64 -1.64 16.20
CA VAL A 126 -2.66 -1.92 17.26
C VAL A 126 -1.68 -0.76 17.42
N LEU A 127 -1.16 -0.20 16.32
CA LEU A 127 -0.24 0.93 16.36
C LEU A 127 -0.89 2.20 16.95
N CYS A 128 -2.14 2.49 16.59
CA CYS A 128 -2.91 3.62 17.13
C CYS A 128 -3.11 3.48 18.64
N LEU A 129 -3.43 2.28 19.11
CA LEU A 129 -3.58 1.97 20.53
C LEU A 129 -2.25 2.14 21.28
N CYS A 130 -1.15 1.60 20.75
CA CYS A 130 0.17 1.73 21.37
C CYS A 130 0.66 3.19 21.42
N MET A 131 0.43 3.97 20.36
CA MET A 131 0.95 5.34 20.25
C MET A 131 -0.01 6.40 20.82
N ASN A 132 -1.24 6.01 21.17
CA ASN A 132 -2.33 6.91 21.56
C ASN A 132 -2.55 8.02 20.53
N ARG A 133 -2.70 7.63 19.25
CA ARG A 133 -2.96 8.54 18.13
C ARG A 133 -4.29 8.21 17.48
N PRO A 134 -5.03 9.22 16.97
CA PRO A 134 -6.30 8.97 16.30
C PRO A 134 -6.08 8.14 15.04
N TYR A 135 -7.03 7.27 14.72
CA TYR A 135 -6.94 6.35 13.58
C TYR A 135 -6.70 7.07 12.23
N GLN A 136 -7.25 8.27 12.07
CA GLN A 136 -7.08 9.11 10.88
C GLN A 136 -5.63 9.58 10.63
N PHE A 137 -4.76 9.53 11.64
CA PHE A 137 -3.34 9.84 11.45
C PHE A 137 -2.70 8.91 10.42
N TYR A 138 -3.16 7.67 10.33
CA TYR A 138 -2.73 6.68 9.33
C TYR A 138 -3.73 6.59 8.17
N TYR A 139 -4.11 7.75 7.61
CA TYR A 139 -5.22 7.93 6.66
C TYR A 139 -5.29 6.91 5.50
N PHE A 140 -4.15 6.36 5.07
CA PHE A 140 -4.08 5.44 3.94
C PHE A 140 -4.86 4.13 4.18
N VAL A 141 -4.76 3.55 5.38
CA VAL A 141 -5.44 2.28 5.70
C VAL A 141 -6.97 2.41 5.82
N PRO A 142 -7.52 3.44 6.51
CA PRO A 142 -8.94 3.74 6.44
C PRO A 142 -9.41 3.95 4.99
N LEU A 143 -8.62 4.65 4.17
CA LEU A 143 -8.96 4.94 2.77
C LEU A 143 -9.06 3.66 1.93
N VAL A 144 -8.06 2.77 1.99
CA VAL A 144 -8.09 1.49 1.27
C VAL A 144 -9.28 0.62 1.72
N SER A 145 -9.54 0.59 3.03
CA SER A 145 -10.66 -0.18 3.60
C SER A 145 -12.02 0.36 3.13
N PHE A 146 -12.18 1.68 3.10
CA PHE A 146 -13.38 2.34 2.60
C PHE A 146 -13.64 1.97 1.13
N TRP A 147 -12.64 2.14 0.26
CA TRP A 147 -12.79 1.83 -1.17
C TRP A 147 -12.99 0.34 -1.45
N PHE A 148 -12.39 -0.53 -0.63
CA PHE A 148 -12.65 -1.97 -0.71
C PHE A 148 -14.11 -2.30 -0.38
N ILE A 149 -14.68 -1.71 0.67
CA ILE A 149 -16.11 -1.89 1.02
C ILE A 149 -17.00 -1.37 -0.10
N VAL A 150 -16.73 -0.18 -0.62
CA VAL A 150 -17.48 0.41 -1.75
C VAL A 150 -17.48 -0.56 -2.93
N MET A 151 -16.32 -1.03 -3.36
CA MET A 151 -16.24 -2.02 -4.44
C MET A 151 -17.02 -3.31 -4.14
N PHE A 152 -16.88 -3.86 -2.94
CA PHE A 152 -17.59 -5.08 -2.57
C PHE A 152 -19.11 -4.89 -2.66
N LEU A 153 -19.62 -3.76 -2.16
CA LEU A 153 -21.05 -3.44 -2.24
C LEU A 153 -21.50 -3.24 -3.69
N THR A 154 -20.72 -2.52 -4.50
CA THR A 154 -21.02 -2.30 -5.92
C THR A 154 -21.07 -3.60 -6.70
N LEU A 155 -20.08 -4.49 -6.55
CA LEU A 155 -20.03 -5.76 -7.26
C LEU A 155 -21.07 -6.78 -6.76
N LYS A 156 -21.43 -6.71 -5.47
CA LYS A 156 -22.49 -7.54 -4.90
C LYS A 156 -23.89 -7.05 -5.31
N SER A 157 -24.05 -5.76 -5.58
CA SER A 157 -25.32 -5.19 -6.02
C SER A 157 -25.73 -5.73 -7.40
N VAL A 158 -27.04 -5.90 -7.61
CA VAL A 158 -27.61 -6.55 -8.81
C VAL A 158 -27.55 -5.60 -10.01
N PRO A 159 -27.21 -6.06 -11.24
CA PRO A 159 -26.85 -7.42 -11.64
C PRO A 159 -25.39 -7.78 -11.33
N GLN A 160 -25.17 -9.02 -10.89
CA GLN A 160 -23.82 -9.53 -10.61
C GLN A 160 -23.07 -9.72 -11.93
N VAL A 161 -22.14 -8.81 -12.22
CA VAL A 161 -21.28 -8.89 -13.40
C VAL A 161 -20.06 -9.74 -13.05
N THR A 162 -20.16 -11.04 -13.28
CA THR A 162 -19.02 -11.97 -13.19
C THR A 162 -18.64 -12.46 -14.59
N ALA A 163 -17.36 -12.77 -14.81
CA ALA A 163 -16.87 -13.31 -16.09
C ALA A 163 -17.75 -14.42 -16.71
N PRO A 164 -18.18 -15.47 -15.97
CA PRO A 164 -19.04 -16.52 -16.55
C PRO A 164 -20.44 -16.07 -16.97
N LEU A 165 -20.93 -14.93 -16.46
CA LEU A 165 -22.21 -14.32 -16.83
C LEU A 165 -22.07 -13.33 -18.01
N ALA A 166 -20.86 -12.87 -18.30
CA ALA A 166 -20.59 -11.92 -19.39
C ALA A 166 -20.14 -12.61 -20.68
N GLU A 167 -19.58 -13.82 -20.58
CA GLU A 167 -19.12 -14.64 -21.72
C GLU A 167 -20.15 -15.68 -22.19
N GLY A 168 -21.27 -15.83 -21.48
CA GLY A 168 -22.40 -16.71 -21.84
C GLY A 168 -23.54 -15.94 -22.49
#